data_AF-A0A520HJW6-F1
#
_entry.id   AF-A0A520HJW6-F1
#
_cell.length_a   1.000
_cell.length_b   1.000
_cell.length_c   1.000
_cell.angle_alpha   90.00
_cell.angle_beta   90.00
_cell.angle_gamma   90.00
#
_symmetry.space_group_name_H-M   'P 1'
#
loop_
_entity.id
_entity.type
_entity.pdbx_description
1 polymer ?
#
loop_
_entity_poly.entity_id
_entity_poly.type
_entity_poly.pdbx_seq_one_letter_code
_entity_poly.pdbx_strand_id
1 'polypeptide(L)'
;HDLSSLQQEANKRKGFTADQTLNILQGLYESKLITYPRTGSRYIGDDVFAGVPALIGKLTRHQQFGKQAEYLSGKKLSKRSVNAKKVTDHHAILSTGEQPYQMSDDKQAVYDMVVGRMLEAFHEECVKEITKITVESGSVFVANGTVIQKAGWRAVFNEKDEDKKDEENPSLPKVKAGELLPVVNKALLEKQTKPKPLYNEASLLKALETSGKDIEDEELRYAMKDSGLGTPATRAAIIETLLNREYIVREKRNLVPTLKGLAVYDVVKDKKIAQAELTGQWEKRLEEIRSGASVMDFKAEITDYTRVITDELLLAGAGLSEKFS
;
A
#
# COMPACT_ATOMS: atom_id res chain seq x y z
N HIS A 1 3.09 -4.51 9.53
CA HIS A 1 3.27 -3.99 8.15
C HIS A 1 3.75 -5.10 7.24
N ASP A 2 3.49 -5.01 5.93
CA ASP A 2 4.37 -5.59 4.90
C ASP A 2 5.34 -4.49 4.40
N LEU A 3 6.31 -4.81 3.55
CA LEU A 3 7.26 -3.80 3.05
C LEU A 3 6.55 -2.66 2.31
N SER A 4 5.65 -2.98 1.37
CA SER A 4 5.02 -1.97 0.52
C SER A 4 4.11 -1.02 1.29
N SER A 5 3.37 -1.48 2.29
CA SER A 5 2.54 -0.60 3.14
C SER A 5 3.39 0.34 3.98
N LEU A 6 4.55 -0.11 4.45
CA LEU A 6 5.47 0.72 5.22
C LEU A 6 6.17 1.76 4.35
N GLN A 7 6.58 1.39 3.13
CA GLN A 7 7.08 2.35 2.13
C GLN A 7 6.04 3.41 1.77
N GLN A 8 4.78 3.00 1.57
CA GLN A 8 3.68 3.93 1.32
C GLN A 8 3.44 4.88 2.50
N GLU A 9 3.51 4.38 3.74
CA GLU A 9 3.35 5.21 4.95
C GLU A 9 4.51 6.18 5.13
N ALA A 10 5.75 5.70 5.00
CA ALA A 10 6.96 6.51 5.09
C ALA A 10 6.99 7.62 4.04
N ASN A 11 6.59 7.32 2.80
CA ASN A 11 6.47 8.32 1.75
C ASN A 11 5.41 9.39 2.09
N LYS A 12 4.24 8.99 2.58
CA LYS A 12 3.17 9.95 2.95
C LYS A 12 3.57 10.84 4.13
N ARG A 13 4.12 10.25 5.19
CA ARG A 13 4.43 10.94 6.45
C ARG A 13 5.74 11.72 6.42
N LYS A 14 6.77 11.19 5.73
CA LYS A 14 8.14 11.74 5.74
C LYS A 14 8.68 12.09 4.36
N GLY A 15 8.02 11.69 3.28
CA GLY A 15 8.51 11.93 1.91
C GLY A 15 9.65 11.01 1.49
N PHE A 16 9.97 9.97 2.27
CA PHE A 16 11.00 9.01 1.92
C PHE A 16 10.67 8.28 0.62
N THR A 17 11.71 7.99 -0.17
CA THR A 17 11.58 7.09 -1.31
C THR A 17 11.39 5.65 -0.82
N ALA A 18 10.90 4.79 -1.70
CA ALA A 18 10.76 3.36 -1.48
C ALA A 18 12.13 2.73 -1.13
N ASP A 19 13.19 3.15 -1.83
CA ASP A 19 14.55 2.68 -1.63
C ASP A 19 15.14 3.15 -0.29
N GLN A 20 15.00 4.45 0.04
CA GLN A 20 15.42 4.99 1.33
C GLN A 20 14.76 4.25 2.49
N THR A 21 13.45 4.01 2.40
CA THR A 21 12.70 3.27 3.42
C THR A 21 13.23 1.83 3.55
N LEU A 22 13.48 1.15 2.44
CA LEU A 22 14.03 -0.21 2.45
C LEU A 22 15.42 -0.25 3.09
N ASN A 23 16.31 0.69 2.76
CA ASN A 23 17.66 0.77 3.34
C ASN A 23 17.61 1.03 4.85
N ILE A 24 16.71 1.91 5.31
CA ILE A 24 16.49 2.13 6.74
C ILE A 24 16.01 0.84 7.42
N LEU A 25 15.01 0.17 6.85
CA LEU A 25 14.49 -1.09 7.40
C LEU A 25 15.54 -2.19 7.46
N GLN A 26 16.39 -2.31 6.44
CA GLN A 26 17.50 -3.25 6.44
C GLN A 26 18.46 -2.96 7.59
N GLY A 27 18.83 -1.70 7.79
CA GLY A 27 19.67 -1.32 8.94
C GLY A 27 19.03 -1.61 10.30
N LEU A 28 17.69 -1.44 10.43
CA LEU A 28 16.96 -1.80 11.65
C LEU A 28 16.95 -3.32 11.88
N TYR A 29 16.77 -4.11 10.82
CA TYR A 29 16.79 -5.56 10.87
C TYR A 29 18.17 -6.12 11.22
N GLU A 30 19.24 -5.61 10.60
CA GLU A 30 20.63 -5.97 10.90
C GLU A 30 21.01 -5.61 12.34
N SER A 31 20.42 -4.53 12.87
CA SER A 31 20.53 -4.14 14.29
C SER A 31 19.59 -4.93 15.21
N LYS A 32 18.87 -5.93 14.69
CA LYS A 32 17.92 -6.80 15.41
C LYS A 32 16.73 -6.08 16.05
N LEU A 33 16.38 -4.88 15.61
CA LEU A 33 15.27 -4.10 16.18
C LEU A 33 13.91 -4.48 15.61
N ILE A 34 13.89 -4.99 14.38
CA ILE A 34 12.67 -5.45 13.70
C ILE A 34 12.88 -6.83 13.09
N THR A 35 11.79 -7.50 12.76
CA THR A 35 11.81 -8.76 11.99
C THR A 35 12.07 -8.51 10.51
N TYR A 36 12.28 -9.57 9.74
CA TYR A 36 12.71 -9.49 8.34
C TYR A 36 11.83 -8.53 7.51
N PRO A 37 12.40 -7.47 6.90
CA PRO A 37 11.61 -6.37 6.38
C PRO A 37 11.17 -6.54 4.93
N ARG A 38 11.70 -7.52 4.19
CA ARG A 38 11.34 -7.79 2.79
C ARG A 38 10.19 -8.79 2.66
N THR A 39 9.19 -8.64 3.53
CA THR A 39 8.00 -9.48 3.58
C THR A 39 6.84 -8.87 2.78
N GLY A 40 6.09 -9.74 2.09
CA GLY A 40 4.79 -9.38 1.48
C GLY A 40 3.59 -9.62 2.40
N SER A 41 3.78 -10.27 3.56
CA SER A 41 2.67 -10.59 4.44
C SER A 41 2.36 -9.47 5.43
N ARG A 42 1.06 -9.25 5.68
CA ARG A 42 0.54 -8.45 6.80
C ARG A 42 0.04 -9.31 7.95
N TYR A 43 0.26 -10.63 7.87
CA TYR A 43 -0.22 -11.61 8.83
C TYR A 43 0.92 -12.26 9.60
N ILE A 44 0.58 -12.84 10.76
CA ILE A 44 1.46 -13.66 11.57
C ILE A 44 0.79 -15.01 11.89
N GLY A 45 1.58 -16.02 12.24
CA GLY A 45 1.09 -17.30 12.74
C GLY A 45 0.72 -17.26 14.22
N ASP A 46 0.04 -18.31 14.70
CA ASP A 46 -0.33 -18.46 16.11
C ASP A 46 0.89 -18.58 17.04
N ASP A 47 1.98 -19.17 16.53
CA ASP A 47 3.28 -19.30 17.20
C ASP A 47 3.92 -17.93 17.47
N VAL A 48 3.93 -17.05 16.47
CA VAL A 48 4.42 -15.67 16.61
C VAL A 48 3.48 -14.87 17.52
N PHE A 49 2.17 -15.07 17.40
CA PHE A 49 1.19 -14.38 18.23
C PHE A 49 1.36 -14.69 19.73
N ALA A 50 1.76 -15.91 20.09
CA ALA A 50 2.01 -16.29 21.48
C ALA A 50 3.08 -15.40 22.15
N GLY A 51 4.05 -14.87 21.38
CA GLY A 51 5.08 -13.96 21.88
C GLY A 51 4.69 -12.48 21.91
N VAL A 52 3.62 -12.08 21.22
CA VAL A 52 3.21 -10.66 21.09
C VAL A 52 2.97 -9.98 22.43
N PRO A 53 2.31 -10.57 23.44
CA PRO A 53 2.13 -9.93 24.74
C PRO A 53 3.46 -9.52 25.40
N ALA A 54 4.49 -10.35 25.30
CA ALA A 54 5.82 -10.04 25.84
C ALA A 54 6.49 -8.89 25.07
N LEU A 55 6.36 -8.87 23.74
CA LEU A 55 6.88 -7.78 22.91
C LEU A 55 6.21 -6.44 23.24
N ILE A 56 4.88 -6.42 23.44
CA ILE A 56 4.15 -5.24 23.89
C ILE A 56 4.68 -4.78 25.25
N GLY A 57 4.90 -5.69 26.20
CA GLY A 57 5.47 -5.36 27.51
C GLY A 57 6.82 -4.65 27.44
N LYS A 58 7.69 -5.02 26.49
CA LYS A 58 8.99 -4.36 26.25
C LYS A 58 8.87 -2.93 25.71
N LEU A 59 7.72 -2.55 25.16
CA LEU A 59 7.46 -1.23 24.57
C LEU A 59 6.88 -0.21 25.57
N THR A 60 6.62 -0.60 26.82
CA THR A 60 6.03 0.28 27.85
C THR A 60 6.84 1.54 28.15
N ARG A 61 8.15 1.51 27.91
CA ARG A 61 9.06 2.67 28.06
C ARG A 61 9.28 3.46 26.77
N HIS A 62 8.63 3.09 25.67
CA HIS A 62 8.75 3.80 24.41
C HIS A 62 8.21 5.23 24.54
N GLN A 63 8.98 6.23 24.09
CA GLN A 63 8.66 7.64 24.30
C GLN A 63 7.26 8.03 23.79
N GLN A 64 6.93 7.64 22.55
CA GLN A 64 5.63 7.94 21.96
C GLN A 64 4.52 6.94 22.35
N PHE A 65 4.81 5.63 22.33
CA PHE A 65 3.78 4.59 22.42
C PHE A 65 3.70 3.84 23.76
N GLY A 66 4.53 4.21 24.74
CA GLY A 66 4.62 3.49 26.02
C GLY A 66 3.29 3.38 26.76
N LYS A 67 2.51 4.47 26.80
CA LYS A 67 1.17 4.47 27.41
C LYS A 67 0.20 3.50 26.75
N GLN A 68 0.28 3.34 25.44
CA GLN A 68 -0.59 2.44 24.68
C GLN A 68 -0.15 0.99 24.84
N ALA A 69 1.16 0.74 24.90
CA ALA A 69 1.70 -0.56 25.26
C ALA A 69 1.30 -0.97 26.68
N GLU A 70 1.34 -0.05 27.64
CA GLU A 70 0.88 -0.27 29.02
C GLU A 70 -0.62 -0.55 29.08
N TYR A 71 -1.43 0.21 28.34
CA TYR A 71 -2.87 -0.01 28.23
C TYR A 71 -3.22 -1.43 27.74
N LEU A 72 -2.47 -1.93 26.75
CA LEU A 72 -2.67 -3.28 26.20
C LEU A 72 -2.14 -4.39 27.12
N SER A 73 -1.34 -4.07 28.12
CA SER A 73 -0.86 -5.04 29.10
C SER A 73 -2.02 -5.67 29.85
N GLY A 74 -2.14 -7.00 29.79
CA GLY A 74 -3.23 -7.74 30.43
C GLY A 74 -4.59 -7.63 29.70
N LYS A 75 -4.67 -6.97 28.55
CA LYS A 75 -5.88 -6.94 27.71
C LYS A 75 -5.92 -8.13 26.75
N LYS A 76 -7.13 -8.48 26.32
CA LYS A 76 -7.32 -9.42 25.22
C LYS A 76 -6.92 -8.74 23.90
N LEU A 77 -5.83 -9.22 23.30
CA LEU A 77 -5.35 -8.70 22.02
C LEU A 77 -6.21 -9.16 20.85
N SER A 78 -6.33 -8.31 19.83
CA SER A 78 -6.98 -8.64 18.57
C SER A 78 -6.22 -9.72 17.81
N LYS A 79 -6.96 -10.63 17.16
CA LYS A 79 -6.40 -11.70 16.31
C LYS A 79 -6.64 -11.47 14.81
N ARG A 80 -7.09 -10.28 14.39
CA ARG A 80 -7.44 -10.00 12.99
C ARG A 80 -6.27 -10.24 12.01
N SER A 81 -5.05 -10.02 12.48
CA SER A 81 -3.81 -10.25 11.71
C SER A 81 -3.14 -11.59 12.02
N VAL A 82 -3.80 -12.50 12.74
CA VAL A 82 -3.28 -13.83 13.10
C VAL A 82 -3.95 -14.85 12.19
N ASN A 83 -3.23 -15.30 11.16
CA ASN A 83 -3.72 -16.27 10.20
C ASN A 83 -2.53 -16.91 9.47
N ALA A 84 -2.11 -18.10 9.91
CA ALA A 84 -0.99 -18.83 9.32
C ALA A 84 -1.16 -19.10 7.81
N LYS A 85 -2.40 -19.27 7.32
CA LYS A 85 -2.67 -19.51 5.89
C LYS A 85 -2.43 -18.27 5.01
N LYS A 86 -2.29 -17.09 5.61
CA LYS A 86 -2.01 -15.83 4.90
C LYS A 86 -0.58 -15.32 5.15
N VAL A 87 0.23 -16.11 5.85
CA VAL A 87 1.66 -15.87 5.97
C VAL A 87 2.31 -16.38 4.67
N THR A 88 3.09 -15.52 4.04
CA THR A 88 3.90 -15.86 2.85
C THR A 88 5.24 -16.46 3.31
N ASP A 89 6.33 -16.30 2.54
CA ASP A 89 7.68 -16.74 2.95
C ASP A 89 8.11 -16.18 4.32
N HIS A 90 7.64 -14.98 4.65
CA HIS A 90 7.84 -14.34 5.93
C HIS A 90 6.53 -13.76 6.47
N HIS A 91 6.44 -13.60 7.80
CA HIS A 91 5.33 -12.95 8.47
C HIS A 91 5.46 -11.41 8.42
N ALA A 92 4.48 -10.69 8.96
CA ALA A 92 4.49 -9.22 9.03
C ALA A 92 5.70 -8.66 9.78
N ILE A 93 6.15 -7.45 9.39
CA ILE A 93 7.20 -6.71 10.09
C ILE A 93 6.69 -6.32 11.49
N LEU A 94 7.41 -6.77 12.52
CA LEU A 94 7.18 -6.49 13.94
C LEU A 94 8.47 -5.93 14.59
N SER A 95 8.32 -5.24 15.72
CA SER A 95 9.46 -4.98 16.61
C SER A 95 9.86 -6.26 17.35
N THR A 96 11.15 -6.45 17.59
CA THR A 96 11.70 -7.54 18.41
C THR A 96 11.67 -7.21 19.92
N GLY A 97 11.35 -5.95 20.25
CA GLY A 97 11.41 -5.40 21.59
C GLY A 97 12.83 -5.15 22.11
N GLU A 98 13.86 -5.36 21.28
CA GLU A 98 15.22 -4.91 21.58
C GLU A 98 15.24 -3.39 21.71
N GLN A 99 15.97 -2.88 22.70
CA GLN A 99 16.03 -1.45 22.98
C GLN A 99 16.88 -0.76 21.90
N PRO A 100 16.32 0.22 21.18
CA PRO A 100 17.10 0.95 20.21
C PRO A 100 18.21 1.77 20.87
N TYR A 101 19.35 1.87 20.21
CA TYR A 101 20.50 2.65 20.66
C TYR A 101 21.03 3.51 19.50
N GLN A 102 21.34 4.79 19.78
CA GLN A 102 21.89 5.74 18.81
C GLN A 102 21.16 5.74 17.46
N MET A 103 19.84 5.89 17.50
CA MET A 103 19.04 6.04 16.28
C MET A 103 19.15 7.47 15.73
N SER A 104 19.40 7.60 14.43
CA SER A 104 19.12 8.84 13.70
C SER A 104 17.61 9.09 13.64
N ASP A 105 17.19 10.34 13.49
CA ASP A 105 15.77 10.73 13.39
C ASP A 105 14.99 9.93 12.32
N ASP A 106 15.60 9.67 11.15
CA ASP A 106 14.95 8.92 10.08
C ASP A 106 14.74 7.44 10.44
N LYS A 107 15.77 6.79 11.01
CA LYS A 107 15.65 5.42 11.55
C LYS A 107 14.59 5.35 12.66
N GLN A 108 14.58 6.31 13.58
CA GLN A 108 13.60 6.37 14.66
C GLN A 108 12.19 6.51 14.08
N ALA A 109 11.98 7.41 13.12
CA ALA A 109 10.69 7.61 12.48
C ALA A 109 10.15 6.33 11.81
N VAL A 110 11.00 5.56 11.13
CA VAL A 110 10.56 4.29 10.50
C VAL A 110 10.32 3.20 11.55
N TYR A 111 11.15 3.13 12.59
CA TYR A 111 10.93 2.20 13.70
C TYR A 111 9.61 2.49 14.43
N ASP A 112 9.29 3.77 14.66
CA ASP A 112 8.04 4.23 15.27
C ASP A 112 6.82 3.83 14.44
N MET A 113 6.93 3.85 13.10
CA MET A 113 5.86 3.34 12.22
C MET A 113 5.65 1.83 12.41
N VAL A 114 6.72 1.04 12.56
CA VAL A 114 6.63 -0.40 12.85
C VAL A 114 5.97 -0.64 14.21
N VAL A 115 6.43 0.05 15.26
CA VAL A 115 5.91 -0.08 16.63
C VAL A 115 4.45 0.35 16.71
N GLY A 116 4.13 1.53 16.19
CA GLY A 116 2.76 2.06 16.20
C GLY A 116 1.81 1.13 15.47
N ARG A 117 2.18 0.65 14.27
CA ARG A 117 1.34 -0.30 13.53
C ARG A 117 1.16 -1.63 14.25
N MET A 118 2.20 -2.14 14.91
CA MET A 118 2.13 -3.35 15.71
C MET A 118 1.09 -3.18 16.83
N LEU A 119 1.14 -2.07 17.56
CA LEU A 119 0.18 -1.79 18.62
C LEU A 119 -1.24 -1.63 18.07
N GLU A 120 -1.44 -0.92 16.94
CA GLU A 120 -2.75 -0.80 16.28
C GLU A 120 -3.35 -2.17 15.93
N ALA A 121 -2.52 -3.07 15.38
CA ALA A 121 -2.97 -4.39 14.92
C ALA A 121 -3.48 -5.29 16.04
N PHE A 122 -2.96 -5.12 17.26
CA PHE A 122 -3.32 -5.91 18.44
C PHE A 122 -4.25 -5.18 19.41
N HIS A 123 -4.57 -3.92 19.12
CA HIS A 123 -5.51 -3.13 19.90
C HIS A 123 -6.97 -3.57 19.67
N GLU A 124 -7.84 -3.18 20.59
CA GLU A 124 -9.30 -3.26 20.45
C GLU A 124 -9.84 -2.44 19.27
N GLU A 125 -11.03 -2.80 18.81
CA GLU A 125 -11.70 -2.16 17.69
C GLU A 125 -12.08 -0.70 17.97
N CYS A 126 -12.01 0.14 16.94
CA CYS A 126 -12.62 1.46 16.96
C CYS A 126 -14.12 1.29 16.75
N VAL A 127 -14.94 1.75 17.69
CA VAL A 127 -16.41 1.74 17.59
C VAL A 127 -16.87 3.12 17.20
N LYS A 128 -17.67 3.17 16.12
CA LYS A 128 -18.22 4.42 15.58
C LYS A 128 -19.74 4.31 15.46
N GLU A 129 -20.40 5.42 15.68
CA GLU A 129 -21.81 5.63 15.36
C GLU A 129 -21.90 6.36 14.02
N ILE A 130 -22.63 5.79 13.07
CA ILE A 130 -22.86 6.39 11.75
C ILE A 130 -24.34 6.79 11.69
N THR A 131 -24.61 8.08 11.53
CA THR A 131 -25.96 8.64 11.40
C THR A 131 -26.21 8.99 9.94
N LYS A 132 -27.31 8.50 9.39
CA LYS A 132 -27.80 8.88 8.06
C LYS A 132 -29.19 9.50 8.20
N ILE A 133 -29.32 10.76 7.80
CA ILE A 133 -30.61 11.47 7.73
C ILE A 133 -30.98 11.62 6.26
N THR A 134 -32.17 11.15 5.90
CA THR A 134 -32.76 11.35 4.58
C THR A 134 -33.85 12.40 4.70
N VAL A 135 -33.79 13.44 3.87
CA VAL A 135 -34.77 14.53 3.85
C VAL A 135 -35.39 14.61 2.45
N GLU A 136 -36.71 14.78 2.39
CA GLU A 136 -37.43 14.98 1.13
C GLU A 136 -37.90 16.44 1.03
N SER A 137 -37.52 17.10 -0.06
CA SER A 137 -37.96 18.46 -0.37
C SER A 137 -38.03 18.63 -1.89
N GLY A 138 -39.06 18.03 -2.51
CA GLY A 138 -39.18 17.89 -3.97
C GLY A 138 -38.14 16.94 -4.61
N SER A 139 -37.05 16.66 -3.91
CA SER A 139 -36.02 15.67 -4.23
C SER A 139 -35.48 15.06 -2.93
N VAL A 140 -34.79 13.94 -3.03
CA VAL A 140 -34.18 13.25 -1.88
C VAL A 140 -32.78 13.81 -1.61
N PHE A 141 -32.55 14.26 -0.39
CA PHE A 141 -31.26 14.71 0.12
C PHE A 141 -30.80 13.78 1.24
N VAL A 142 -29.48 13.60 1.36
CA VAL A 142 -28.88 12.72 2.38
C VAL A 142 -27.79 13.49 3.11
N ALA A 143 -27.86 13.49 4.45
CA ALA A 143 -26.79 13.90 5.33
C ALA A 143 -26.22 12.66 6.04
N ASN A 144 -24.89 12.54 6.07
CA ASN A 144 -24.18 11.50 6.82
C ASN A 144 -23.32 12.16 7.90
N GLY A 145 -23.23 11.53 9.06
CA GLY A 145 -22.35 11.94 10.15
C GLY A 145 -21.76 10.72 10.83
N THR A 146 -20.56 10.87 11.37
CA THR A 146 -19.84 9.80 12.05
C THR A 146 -19.29 10.30 13.37
N VAL A 147 -19.56 9.60 14.46
CA VAL A 147 -19.04 9.91 15.80
C VAL A 147 -18.25 8.72 16.33
N ILE A 148 -17.02 8.95 16.79
CA ILE A 148 -16.21 7.91 17.44
C ILE A 148 -16.69 7.72 18.89
N GLN A 149 -17.25 6.55 19.19
CA GLN A 149 -17.70 6.18 20.53
C GLN A 149 -16.56 5.55 21.36
N LYS A 150 -15.72 4.74 20.70
CA LYS A 150 -14.48 4.19 21.28
C LYS A 150 -13.37 4.30 20.26
N ALA A 151 -12.27 4.95 20.62
CA ALA A 151 -11.14 5.15 19.70
C ALA A 151 -10.49 3.83 19.27
N GLY A 152 -10.39 2.85 20.20
CA GLY A 152 -9.72 1.58 19.93
C GLY A 152 -8.30 1.82 19.37
N TRP A 153 -7.93 1.07 18.35
CA TRP A 153 -6.62 1.18 17.67
C TRP A 153 -6.26 2.60 17.24
N ARG A 154 -7.23 3.51 16.99
CA ARG A 154 -6.94 4.91 16.64
C ARG A 154 -6.26 5.69 17.76
N ALA A 155 -6.38 5.24 19.01
CA ALA A 155 -5.72 5.86 20.15
C ALA A 155 -4.19 5.76 20.09
N VAL A 156 -3.64 4.83 19.27
CA VAL A 156 -2.19 4.58 19.20
C VAL A 156 -1.41 5.79 18.68
N PHE A 157 -1.79 6.31 17.51
CA PHE A 157 -1.20 7.54 16.98
C PHE A 157 -1.89 8.80 17.50
N ASN A 158 -3.04 8.65 18.16
CA ASN A 158 -3.86 9.75 18.67
C ASN A 158 -4.07 10.84 17.60
N GLU A 159 -4.26 10.42 16.35
CA GLU A 159 -4.53 11.32 15.23
C GLU A 159 -5.80 12.09 15.59
N LYS A 160 -5.65 13.39 15.89
CA LYS A 160 -6.80 14.25 16.16
C LYS A 160 -7.63 14.28 14.88
N ASP A 161 -8.94 14.07 15.02
CA ASP A 161 -9.85 14.16 13.88
C ASP A 161 -9.80 15.56 13.23
N GLU A 162 -9.21 16.59 13.87
CA GLU A 162 -8.99 17.93 13.31
C GLU A 162 -7.99 17.99 12.13
N ASP A 163 -6.99 17.09 12.07
CA ASP A 163 -5.99 17.07 10.97
C ASP A 163 -6.57 16.49 9.67
N LYS A 164 -7.77 15.92 9.76
CA LYS A 164 -8.68 15.77 8.63
C LYS A 164 -9.78 16.79 8.82
N LYS A 165 -9.69 17.93 8.12
CA LYS A 165 -10.89 18.73 7.81
C LYS A 165 -11.84 17.90 6.94
N ASP A 166 -12.38 16.82 7.49
CA ASP A 166 -13.49 16.09 6.93
C ASP A 166 -14.73 16.88 7.36
N GLU A 167 -15.12 17.85 6.53
CA GLU A 167 -16.50 18.34 6.49
C GLU A 167 -17.52 17.18 6.33
N GLU A 168 -17.05 15.95 6.07
CA GLU A 168 -17.81 14.71 5.88
C GLU A 168 -18.20 13.98 7.17
N ASN A 169 -17.70 14.34 8.36
CA ASN A 169 -18.05 13.63 9.62
C ASN A 169 -18.57 14.54 10.75
N PRO A 170 -19.48 15.50 10.51
CA PRO A 170 -20.07 16.27 11.60
C PRO A 170 -20.93 15.35 12.49
N SER A 171 -21.01 15.69 13.78
CA SER A 171 -22.11 15.21 14.61
C SER A 171 -23.40 15.81 14.05
N LEU A 172 -24.33 14.94 13.65
CA LEU A 172 -25.62 15.38 13.13
C LEU A 172 -26.61 15.64 14.27
N PRO A 173 -27.55 16.59 14.09
CA PRO A 173 -28.61 16.82 15.06
C PRO A 173 -29.51 15.58 15.16
N LYS A 174 -30.10 15.38 16.34
CA LYS A 174 -31.16 14.38 16.51
C LYS A 174 -32.42 14.88 15.83
N VAL A 175 -32.99 14.06 14.96
CA VAL A 175 -34.25 14.31 14.26
C VAL A 175 -35.17 13.09 14.40
N LYS A 176 -36.47 13.28 14.21
CA LYS A 176 -37.47 12.20 14.20
C LYS A 176 -38.03 11.99 12.79
N ALA A 177 -38.43 10.75 12.50
CA ALA A 177 -39.17 10.47 11.27
C ALA A 177 -40.49 11.27 11.26
N GLY A 178 -40.77 11.93 10.13
CA GLY A 178 -41.93 12.81 9.98
C GLY A 178 -41.75 14.23 10.55
N GLU A 179 -40.58 14.56 11.10
CA GLU A 179 -40.28 15.92 11.54
C GLU A 179 -40.16 16.87 10.34
N LEU A 180 -40.85 18.01 10.40
CA LEU A 180 -40.78 19.06 9.39
C LEU A 180 -39.63 20.02 9.72
N LEU A 181 -38.63 20.07 8.84
CA LEU A 181 -37.46 20.93 8.99
C LEU A 181 -37.55 22.15 8.05
N PRO A 182 -37.27 23.37 8.52
CA PRO A 182 -37.29 24.55 7.67
C PRO A 182 -36.09 24.57 6.70
N VAL A 183 -36.33 24.92 5.43
CA VAL A 183 -35.28 25.16 4.45
C VAL A 183 -34.77 26.59 4.61
N VAL A 184 -33.59 26.75 5.21
CA VAL A 184 -32.97 28.07 5.47
C VAL A 184 -32.16 28.61 4.29
N ASN A 185 -31.62 27.72 3.45
CA ASN A 185 -30.84 28.08 2.26
C ASN A 185 -30.93 26.94 1.22
N LYS A 186 -30.80 27.30 -0.05
CA LYS A 186 -30.65 26.37 -1.17
C LYS A 186 -29.62 26.95 -2.15
N ALA A 187 -28.70 26.12 -2.62
CA ALA A 187 -27.69 26.52 -3.57
C ALA A 187 -27.53 25.45 -4.64
N LEU A 188 -27.38 25.88 -5.90
CA LEU A 188 -26.91 25.03 -6.98
C LEU A 188 -25.39 25.17 -7.05
N LEU A 189 -24.68 24.07 -6.78
CA LEU A 189 -23.21 24.06 -6.84
C LEU A 189 -22.77 23.55 -8.21
N GLU A 190 -22.19 24.46 -9.01
CA GLU A 190 -21.49 24.07 -10.22
C GLU A 190 -20.10 23.53 -9.84
N LYS A 191 -19.80 22.30 -10.27
CA LYS A 191 -18.53 21.62 -10.00
C LYS A 191 -17.95 21.09 -11.30
N GLN A 192 -16.63 21.14 -11.41
CA GLN A 192 -15.89 20.55 -12.53
C GLN A 192 -15.10 19.34 -12.03
N THR A 193 -15.06 18.28 -12.84
CA THR A 193 -14.19 17.14 -12.58
C THR A 193 -12.73 17.57 -12.70
N LYS A 194 -11.87 16.97 -11.86
CA LYS A 194 -10.43 17.20 -11.91
C LYS A 194 -9.76 16.02 -12.63
N PRO A 195 -8.68 16.26 -13.40
CA PRO A 195 -7.89 15.17 -13.94
C PRO A 195 -7.29 14.32 -12.81
N LYS A 196 -6.99 13.06 -13.10
CA LYS A 196 -6.33 12.16 -12.14
C LYS A 196 -4.97 12.76 -11.74
N PRO A 197 -4.59 12.72 -10.45
CA PRO A 197 -3.28 13.17 -10.03
C PRO A 197 -2.19 12.28 -10.63
N LEU A 198 -1.01 12.87 -10.87
CA LEU A 198 0.18 12.09 -11.20
C LEU A 198 0.54 11.14 -10.07
N TYR A 199 1.22 10.05 -10.41
CA TYR A 199 1.73 9.14 -9.40
C TYR A 199 2.83 9.81 -8.58
N ASN A 200 2.76 9.69 -7.26
CA ASN A 200 3.93 9.69 -6.37
C ASN A 200 4.36 8.24 -6.09
N GLU A 201 5.50 8.05 -5.42
CA GLU A 201 6.00 6.71 -5.12
C GLU A 201 5.01 5.85 -4.32
N ALA A 202 4.30 6.41 -3.34
CA ALA A 202 3.28 5.64 -2.60
C ALA A 202 2.15 5.13 -3.53
N SER A 203 1.64 6.00 -4.39
CA SER A 203 0.56 5.65 -5.33
C SER A 203 1.04 4.73 -6.46
N LEU A 204 2.30 4.85 -6.90
CA LEU A 204 2.88 3.93 -7.88
C LEU A 204 3.12 2.55 -7.26
N LEU A 205 3.68 2.46 -6.05
CA LEU A 205 3.80 1.20 -5.32
C LEU A 205 2.43 0.53 -5.15
N LYS A 206 1.39 1.31 -4.86
CA LYS A 206 0.03 0.78 -4.76
C LYS A 206 -0.48 0.28 -6.10
N ALA A 207 -0.21 1.01 -7.19
CA ALA A 207 -0.58 0.59 -8.54
C ALA A 207 0.12 -0.71 -8.94
N LEU A 208 1.42 -0.85 -8.64
CA LEU A 208 2.20 -2.07 -8.88
C LEU A 208 1.69 -3.25 -8.04
N GLU A 209 1.32 -3.04 -6.77
CA GLU A 209 0.71 -4.07 -5.90
C GLU A 209 -0.63 -4.57 -6.45
N THR A 210 -1.41 -3.70 -7.11
CA THR A 210 -2.76 -4.02 -7.56
C THR A 210 -2.91 -4.09 -9.08
N SER A 211 -1.81 -4.23 -9.83
CA SER A 211 -1.81 -4.16 -11.29
C SER A 211 -2.66 -5.23 -11.97
N GLY A 212 -2.84 -6.39 -11.33
CA GLY A 212 -3.68 -7.47 -11.84
C GLY A 212 -5.19 -7.30 -11.58
N LYS A 213 -5.62 -6.26 -10.86
CA LYS A 213 -7.02 -6.13 -10.42
C LYS A 213 -8.01 -5.92 -11.57
N ASP A 214 -7.55 -5.32 -12.67
CA ASP A 214 -8.35 -4.94 -13.82
C ASP A 214 -8.24 -5.98 -14.97
N ILE A 215 -7.50 -7.08 -14.75
CA ILE A 215 -7.39 -8.18 -15.72
C ILE A 215 -8.72 -8.94 -15.78
N GLU A 216 -9.29 -9.07 -16.98
CA GLU A 216 -10.59 -9.74 -17.17
C GLU A 216 -10.52 -11.23 -16.83
N ASP A 217 -9.47 -11.91 -17.29
CA ASP A 217 -9.23 -13.34 -17.02
C ASP A 217 -9.05 -13.60 -15.51
N GLU A 218 -9.96 -14.42 -14.94
CA GLU A 218 -9.99 -14.70 -13.51
C GLU A 218 -8.76 -15.49 -13.03
N GLU A 219 -8.23 -16.40 -13.86
CA GLU A 219 -7.06 -17.21 -13.48
C GLU A 219 -5.80 -16.35 -13.44
N LEU A 220 -5.61 -15.46 -14.42
CA LEU A 220 -4.48 -14.52 -14.45
C LEU A 220 -4.59 -13.49 -13.33
N ARG A 221 -5.80 -12.95 -13.09
CA ARG A 221 -6.06 -12.05 -11.97
C ARG A 221 -5.78 -12.72 -10.63
N TYR A 222 -6.15 -14.00 -10.47
CA TYR A 222 -5.82 -14.78 -9.28
C TYR A 222 -4.30 -14.98 -9.13
N ALA A 223 -3.60 -15.35 -10.21
CA ALA A 223 -2.14 -15.52 -10.20
C ALA A 223 -1.38 -14.24 -9.79
N MET A 224 -1.90 -13.06 -10.13
CA MET A 224 -1.29 -11.78 -9.79
C MET A 224 -1.76 -11.18 -8.46
N LYS A 225 -2.72 -11.79 -7.77
CA LYS A 225 -3.41 -11.19 -6.62
C LYS A 225 -2.46 -10.79 -5.47
N ASP A 226 -1.48 -11.63 -5.18
CA ASP A 226 -0.57 -11.43 -4.05
C ASP A 226 0.75 -10.74 -4.47
N SER A 227 1.16 -10.90 -5.73
CA SER A 227 2.45 -10.43 -6.23
C SER A 227 2.37 -9.12 -7.02
N GLY A 228 1.25 -8.83 -7.70
CA GLY A 228 1.14 -7.69 -8.63
C GLY A 228 2.28 -7.68 -9.67
N LEU A 229 2.74 -6.49 -10.05
CA LEU A 229 3.95 -6.32 -10.86
C LEU A 229 5.18 -6.18 -9.94
N GLY A 230 6.04 -7.19 -9.99
CA GLY A 230 7.24 -7.29 -9.16
C GLY A 230 6.93 -7.56 -7.69
N THR A 231 7.85 -8.24 -7.01
CA THR A 231 7.70 -8.54 -5.58
C THR A 231 7.93 -7.28 -4.73
N PRO A 232 7.42 -7.22 -3.48
CA PRO A 232 7.65 -6.08 -2.60
C PRO A 232 9.13 -5.67 -2.49
N ALA A 233 10.04 -6.64 -2.56
CA ALA A 233 11.48 -6.44 -2.45
C ALA A 233 12.14 -5.81 -3.69
N THR A 234 11.51 -5.88 -4.88
CA THR A 234 12.11 -5.41 -6.14
C THR A 234 11.50 -4.10 -6.66
N ARG A 235 10.28 -3.75 -6.25
CA ARG A 235 9.57 -2.55 -6.74
C ARG A 235 10.36 -1.25 -6.55
N ALA A 236 11.04 -1.09 -5.42
CA ALA A 236 11.89 0.09 -5.17
C ALA A 236 13.01 0.21 -6.22
N ALA A 237 13.73 -0.89 -6.48
CA ALA A 237 14.81 -0.91 -7.47
C ALA A 237 14.30 -0.65 -8.90
N ILE A 238 13.09 -1.10 -9.24
CA ILE A 238 12.46 -0.78 -10.54
C ILE A 238 12.20 0.73 -10.66
N ILE A 239 11.68 1.37 -9.62
CA ILE A 239 11.49 2.83 -9.61
C ILE A 239 12.82 3.55 -9.82
N GLU A 240 13.87 3.18 -9.09
CA GLU A 240 15.21 3.76 -9.27
C GLU A 240 15.79 3.50 -10.66
N THR A 241 15.50 2.33 -11.25
CA THR A 241 15.94 2.02 -12.62
C THR A 241 15.31 2.96 -13.64
N LEU A 242 14.01 3.26 -13.51
CA LEU A 242 13.31 4.20 -14.40
C LEU A 242 13.86 5.63 -14.27
N LEU A 243 14.24 6.04 -13.05
CA LEU A 243 14.86 7.33 -12.77
C LEU A 243 16.29 7.41 -13.32
N ASN A 244 17.12 6.39 -13.08
CA ASN A 244 18.50 6.32 -13.58
C ASN A 244 18.57 6.28 -15.10
N ARG A 245 17.55 5.70 -15.76
CA ARG A 245 17.41 5.73 -17.23
C ARG A 245 16.79 7.01 -17.76
N GLU A 246 16.41 7.94 -16.88
CA GLU A 246 15.76 9.21 -17.20
C GLU A 246 14.43 9.04 -17.94
N TYR A 247 13.70 7.95 -17.69
CA TYR A 247 12.35 7.75 -18.24
C TYR A 247 11.31 8.52 -17.42
N ILE A 248 11.57 8.67 -16.12
CA ILE A 248 10.79 9.50 -15.22
C ILE A 248 11.75 10.37 -14.40
N VAL A 249 11.22 11.46 -13.84
CA VAL A 249 11.92 12.34 -12.90
C VAL A 249 11.06 12.58 -11.67
N ARG A 250 11.70 12.89 -10.53
CA ARG A 250 11.03 13.34 -9.31
C ARG A 250 10.81 14.85 -9.40
N GLU A 251 9.57 15.27 -9.53
CA GLU A 251 9.18 16.68 -9.40
C GLU A 251 8.39 16.86 -8.10
N LYS A 252 9.04 17.48 -7.11
CA LYS A 252 8.54 17.54 -5.73
C LYS A 252 8.28 16.13 -5.20
N ARG A 253 7.01 15.71 -5.07
CA ARG A 253 6.62 14.37 -4.63
C ARG A 253 6.10 13.49 -5.77
N ASN A 254 5.98 14.03 -6.98
CA ASN A 254 5.41 13.32 -8.12
C ASN A 254 6.51 12.71 -8.99
N LEU A 255 6.17 11.60 -9.63
CA LEU A 255 6.93 10.97 -10.69
C LEU A 255 6.34 11.43 -12.01
N VAL A 256 7.15 12.13 -12.80
CA VAL A 256 6.73 12.74 -14.07
C VAL A 256 7.49 12.06 -15.19
N PRO A 257 6.80 11.58 -16.25
CA PRO A 257 7.48 11.01 -17.41
C PRO A 257 8.26 12.11 -18.16
N THR A 258 9.47 11.78 -18.58
CA THR A 258 10.27 12.66 -19.44
C THR A 258 9.87 12.48 -20.91
N LEU A 259 10.36 13.34 -21.81
CA LEU A 259 10.20 13.12 -23.26
C LEU A 259 10.79 11.77 -23.70
N LYS A 260 11.92 11.36 -23.12
CA LYS A 260 12.54 10.06 -23.36
C LYS A 260 11.65 8.90 -22.90
N GLY A 261 11.06 9.01 -21.71
CA GLY A 261 10.12 8.01 -21.19
C GLY A 261 8.84 7.90 -22.02
N LEU A 262 8.29 9.04 -22.47
CA LEU A 262 7.12 9.06 -23.36
C LEU A 262 7.43 8.44 -24.72
N ALA A 263 8.61 8.73 -25.30
CA ALA A 263 9.04 8.12 -26.56
C ALA A 263 9.14 6.59 -26.43
N VAL A 264 9.73 6.08 -25.34
CA VAL A 264 9.78 4.64 -25.08
C VAL A 264 8.37 4.06 -24.89
N TYR A 265 7.52 4.74 -24.13
CA TYR A 265 6.13 4.34 -23.91
C TYR A 265 5.37 4.23 -25.24
N ASP A 266 5.46 5.22 -26.12
CA ASP A 266 4.77 5.21 -27.41
C ASP A 266 5.19 4.06 -28.33
N VAL A 267 6.43 3.57 -28.19
CA VAL A 267 6.91 2.39 -28.91
C VAL A 267 6.29 1.09 -28.38
N VAL A 268 6.13 0.97 -27.06
CA VAL A 268 5.81 -0.32 -26.42
C VAL A 268 4.37 -0.45 -25.95
N LYS A 269 3.62 0.65 -25.79
CA LYS A 269 2.30 0.66 -25.13
C LYS A 269 1.28 -0.31 -25.73
N ASP A 270 1.31 -0.51 -27.04
CA ASP A 270 0.38 -1.39 -27.76
C ASP A 270 0.90 -2.83 -27.91
N LYS A 271 2.09 -3.12 -27.35
CA LYS A 271 2.73 -4.44 -27.40
C LYS A 271 2.50 -5.20 -26.11
N LYS A 272 2.54 -6.54 -26.19
CA LYS A 272 2.36 -7.44 -25.02
C LYS A 272 3.33 -7.14 -23.87
N ILE A 273 4.54 -6.65 -24.17
CA ILE A 273 5.56 -6.34 -23.14
C ILE A 273 5.14 -5.23 -22.17
N ALA A 274 4.20 -4.36 -22.57
CA ALA A 274 3.66 -3.29 -21.74
C ALA A 274 2.38 -3.67 -20.98
N GLN A 275 1.86 -4.89 -21.17
CA GLN A 275 0.61 -5.36 -20.59
C GLN A 275 0.87 -6.21 -19.34
N ALA A 276 0.13 -5.96 -18.26
CA ALA A 276 0.32 -6.66 -16.98
C ALA A 276 -0.01 -8.16 -17.09
N GLU A 277 -0.90 -8.52 -18.01
CA GLU A 277 -1.35 -9.86 -18.35
C GLU A 277 -0.18 -10.79 -18.71
N LEU A 278 0.87 -10.27 -19.35
CA LEU A 278 2.06 -11.05 -19.66
C LEU A 278 2.76 -11.55 -18.39
N THR A 279 2.85 -10.69 -17.37
CA THR A 279 3.40 -11.09 -16.06
C THR A 279 2.48 -12.10 -15.39
N GLY A 280 1.16 -11.90 -15.44
CA GLY A 280 0.20 -12.88 -14.89
C GLY A 280 0.33 -14.27 -15.54
N GLN A 281 0.56 -14.33 -16.85
CA GLN A 281 0.80 -15.57 -17.57
C GLN A 281 2.07 -16.26 -17.08
N TRP A 282 3.16 -15.51 -16.88
CA TRP A 282 4.41 -16.06 -16.36
C TRP A 282 4.29 -16.55 -14.92
N GLU A 283 3.62 -15.81 -14.03
CA GLU A 283 3.37 -16.25 -12.65
C GLU A 283 2.55 -17.55 -12.62
N LYS A 284 1.53 -17.65 -13.46
CA LYS A 284 0.76 -18.91 -13.63
C LYS A 284 1.67 -20.06 -14.07
N ARG A 285 2.51 -19.85 -15.09
CA ARG A 285 3.46 -20.87 -15.57
C ARG A 285 4.46 -21.31 -14.50
N LEU A 286 4.96 -20.37 -13.69
CA LEU A 286 5.86 -20.68 -12.59
C LEU A 286 5.19 -21.54 -11.51
N GLU A 287 3.89 -21.32 -11.26
CA GLU A 287 3.13 -22.15 -10.33
C GLU A 287 2.84 -23.56 -10.88
N GLU A 288 2.56 -23.67 -12.18
CA GLU A 288 2.44 -24.96 -12.87
C GLU A 288 3.75 -25.76 -12.76
N ILE A 289 4.91 -25.09 -12.94
CA ILE A 289 6.24 -25.71 -12.76
C ILE A 289 6.44 -26.18 -11.33
N ARG A 290 6.07 -25.36 -10.33
CA ARG A 290 6.10 -25.75 -8.91
C ARG A 290 5.27 -27.02 -8.65
N SER A 291 4.18 -27.18 -9.40
CA SER A 291 3.26 -28.31 -9.35
C SER A 291 3.68 -29.50 -10.23
N GLY A 292 4.82 -29.42 -10.92
CA GLY A 292 5.41 -30.52 -11.70
C GLY A 292 5.40 -30.35 -13.23
N ALA A 293 5.02 -29.19 -13.77
CA ALA A 293 5.10 -28.93 -15.21
C ALA A 293 6.54 -28.80 -15.75
N SER A 294 6.69 -28.95 -17.06
CA SER A 294 7.99 -28.91 -17.76
C SER A 294 8.62 -27.51 -17.75
N VAL A 295 9.80 -27.39 -17.15
CA VAL A 295 10.64 -26.19 -17.25
C VAL A 295 11.13 -25.96 -18.69
N MET A 296 11.28 -27.02 -19.49
CA MET A 296 11.77 -26.92 -20.86
C MET A 296 10.76 -26.23 -21.77
N ASP A 297 9.47 -26.51 -21.59
CA ASP A 297 8.39 -25.95 -22.39
C ASP A 297 8.27 -24.44 -22.10
N PHE A 298 8.31 -24.07 -20.82
CA PHE A 298 8.32 -22.66 -20.42
C PHE A 298 9.53 -21.89 -20.95
N LYS A 299 10.72 -22.51 -20.98
CA LYS A 299 11.92 -21.90 -21.59
C LYS A 299 11.76 -21.69 -23.09
N ALA A 300 11.17 -22.65 -23.80
CA ALA A 300 10.91 -22.53 -25.23
C ALA A 300 9.94 -21.37 -25.50
N GLU A 301 8.85 -21.28 -24.72
CA GLU A 301 7.86 -20.19 -24.80
C GLU A 301 8.48 -18.81 -24.59
N ILE A 302 9.30 -18.64 -23.55
CA ILE A 302 10.01 -17.38 -23.31
C ILE A 302 10.97 -17.06 -24.46
N THR A 303 11.67 -18.06 -24.99
CA THR A 303 12.63 -17.87 -26.08
C THR A 303 11.92 -17.41 -27.36
N ASP A 304 10.81 -18.04 -27.71
CA ASP A 304 10.02 -17.69 -28.88
C ASP A 304 9.38 -16.31 -28.72
N TYR A 305 8.82 -16.01 -27.55
CA TYR A 305 8.31 -14.66 -27.26
C TYR A 305 9.42 -13.61 -27.37
N THR A 306 10.61 -13.88 -26.83
CA THR A 306 11.76 -12.97 -26.88
C THR A 306 12.19 -12.69 -28.32
N ARG A 307 12.16 -13.69 -29.20
CA ARG A 307 12.43 -13.51 -30.64
C ARG A 307 11.39 -12.57 -31.26
N VAL A 308 10.11 -12.87 -31.09
CA VAL A 308 9.00 -12.08 -31.66
C VAL A 308 9.05 -10.62 -31.20
N ILE A 309 9.17 -10.37 -29.90
CA ILE A 309 9.18 -8.99 -29.39
C ILE A 309 10.43 -8.22 -29.82
N THR A 310 11.57 -8.89 -29.99
CA THR A 310 12.80 -8.25 -30.50
C THR A 310 12.59 -7.79 -31.94
N ASP A 311 12.00 -8.63 -32.79
CA ASP A 311 11.70 -8.28 -34.18
C ASP A 311 10.70 -7.10 -34.26
N GLU A 312 9.64 -7.13 -33.45
CA GLU A 312 8.66 -6.03 -33.35
C GLU A 312 9.31 -4.71 -32.93
N LEU A 313 10.26 -4.75 -32.00
CA LEU A 313 10.96 -3.55 -31.51
C LEU A 313 12.00 -3.04 -32.51
N LEU A 314 12.67 -3.92 -33.26
CA LEU A 314 13.58 -3.52 -34.35
C LEU A 314 12.82 -2.77 -35.45
N LEU A 315 11.65 -3.28 -35.85
CA LEU A 315 10.78 -2.61 -36.83
C LEU A 315 10.30 -1.25 -36.32
N ALA A 316 9.89 -1.16 -35.05
CA ALA A 316 9.46 0.10 -34.46
C ALA A 316 10.62 1.11 -34.31
N GLY A 317 11.83 0.64 -34.00
CA GLY A 317 13.04 1.45 -33.89
C GLY A 317 13.48 2.07 -35.22
N ALA A 318 13.35 1.33 -36.33
CA ALA A 318 13.60 1.86 -37.67
C ALA A 318 12.69 3.06 -37.99
N GLY A 319 11.39 2.94 -37.66
CA GLY A 319 10.42 4.03 -37.85
C GLY A 319 10.59 5.24 -36.92
N LEU A 320 11.29 5.09 -35.79
CA LEU A 320 11.68 6.22 -34.93
C LEU A 320 12.87 6.98 -35.53
N SER A 321 13.87 6.28 -36.04
CA SER A 321 15.04 6.92 -36.67
C SER A 321 14.62 7.83 -37.82
N GLU A 322 13.66 7.41 -38.65
CA GLU A 322 13.11 8.21 -39.74
C GLU A 322 12.34 9.46 -39.28
N LYS A 323 11.79 9.47 -38.05
CA LYS A 323 11.05 10.63 -37.50
C LYS A 323 11.95 11.68 -36.83
N PHE A 324 13.19 11.30 -36.51
CA PHE A 324 14.17 12.16 -35.84
C PHE A 324 15.38 12.50 -36.73
N SER A 325 15.37 12.10 -38.00
CA SER A 325 16.30 12.53 -39.06
C SER A 325 15.70 13.69 -39.84
#